data_AF-A0A1D2AIJ4-F1
#
_entry.id   AF-A0A1D2AIJ4-F1
#
_cell.length_a   1.000
_cell.length_b   1.000
_cell.length_c   1.000
_cell.angle_alpha   90.00
_cell.angle_beta   90.00
_cell.angle_gamma   90.00
#
_symmetry.space_group_name_H-M   'P 1'
#
loop_
_entity.id
_entity.type
_entity.pdbx_description
1 polymer ?
#
loop_
_entity_poly.entity_id
_entity_poly.type
_entity_poly.pdbx_seq_one_letter_code
_entity_poly.pdbx_strand_id
1 'polypeptide(L)'
;KFYEDPHNMGVANMQIQMFRMRLEQYMQALAHVLNTGQGVVLERSPFSDYVFANTMNKFGYISKPALDTYHVLRNNTISEILRPHLVVYLDIPSDVSLKRIKERGIPYEVNSKVLTKEYLNEIEWQYKFDYLKSIRDYSELLIYDWSSFGDPEVVVEDIERIDFEKNLENKHTTMFHDWKEINNEIDWTDYRYYITSWRDKVMGLFNIQASTVPELIITGQDGADYLDILEKVRGRQRYLKGYNPEFGDHVL
;
A
#
# COMPACT_ATOMS: atom_id res chain seq x y z
N LYS A 1 -11.64 1.61 16.36
CA LYS A 1 -11.63 0.14 16.50
C LYS A 1 -10.25 -0.45 16.73
N PHE A 2 -9.35 -0.59 15.74
CA PHE A 2 -8.00 -1.17 16.01
C PHE A 2 -7.26 -0.48 17.16
N TYR A 3 -7.25 0.86 17.19
CA TYR A 3 -6.60 1.61 18.26
C TYR A 3 -7.25 1.47 19.65
N GLU A 4 -8.53 1.05 19.71
CA GLU A 4 -9.30 0.87 20.95
C GLU A 4 -9.24 -0.59 21.43
N ASP A 5 -9.37 -1.52 20.49
CA ASP A 5 -9.36 -2.97 20.66
C ASP A 5 -8.47 -3.62 19.58
N PRO A 6 -7.17 -3.79 19.87
CA PRO A 6 -6.21 -4.32 18.91
C PRO A 6 -6.23 -5.84 18.77
N HIS A 7 -6.94 -6.55 19.65
CA HIS A 7 -7.10 -8.02 19.58
C HIS A 7 -8.44 -8.41 18.92
N ASN A 8 -9.10 -7.44 18.27
CA ASN A 8 -10.32 -7.70 17.55
C ASN A 8 -10.05 -8.63 16.35
N MET A 9 -10.94 -9.59 16.11
CA MET A 9 -10.81 -10.50 14.96
C MET A 9 -10.71 -9.78 13.62
N GLY A 10 -11.29 -8.56 13.50
CA GLY A 10 -11.26 -7.78 12.27
C GLY A 10 -9.92 -7.11 11.95
N VAL A 11 -8.92 -7.15 12.83
CA VAL A 11 -7.63 -6.45 12.64
C VAL A 11 -6.83 -7.03 11.48
N ALA A 12 -6.76 -8.36 11.37
CA ALA A 12 -6.06 -9.01 10.26
C ALA A 12 -6.70 -8.67 8.90
N ASN A 13 -8.03 -8.72 8.82
CA ASN A 13 -8.75 -8.32 7.61
C ASN A 13 -8.56 -6.82 7.31
N MET A 14 -8.59 -5.95 8.33
CA MET A 14 -8.29 -4.52 8.17
C MET A 14 -6.92 -4.31 7.53
N GLN A 15 -5.87 -4.99 7.99
CA GLN A 15 -4.54 -4.85 7.41
C GLN A 15 -4.49 -5.31 5.95
N ILE A 16 -5.15 -6.42 5.61
CA ILE A 16 -5.26 -6.87 4.21
C ILE A 16 -6.04 -5.85 3.36
N GLN A 17 -7.13 -5.28 3.87
CA GLN A 17 -7.87 -4.23 3.16
C GLN A 17 -7.03 -2.96 2.98
N MET A 18 -6.23 -2.56 3.96
CA MET A 18 -5.31 -1.43 3.82
C MET A 18 -4.27 -1.68 2.74
N PHE A 19 -3.67 -2.87 2.71
CA PHE A 19 -2.74 -3.26 1.65
C PHE A 19 -3.43 -3.26 0.27
N ARG A 20 -4.64 -3.82 0.18
CA ARG A 20 -5.46 -3.82 -1.03
C ARG A 20 -5.71 -2.41 -1.56
N MET A 21 -6.12 -1.47 -0.69
CA MET A 21 -6.36 -0.07 -1.08
C MET A 21 -5.08 0.62 -1.55
N ARG A 22 -3.95 0.39 -0.87
CA ARG A 22 -2.64 0.94 -1.27
C ARG A 22 -2.19 0.40 -2.63
N LEU A 23 -2.38 -0.89 -2.87
CA LEU A 23 -2.08 -1.49 -4.17
C LEU A 23 -2.96 -0.88 -5.27
N GLU A 24 -4.26 -0.75 -5.02
CA GLU A 24 -5.18 -0.14 -6.00
C GLU A 24 -4.79 1.30 -6.33
N GLN A 25 -4.47 2.11 -5.31
CA GLN A 25 -3.99 3.48 -5.50
C GLN A 25 -2.68 3.52 -6.29
N TYR A 26 -1.76 2.61 -5.99
CA TYR A 26 -0.48 2.50 -6.70
C TYR A 26 -0.67 2.11 -8.18
N MET A 27 -1.57 1.18 -8.47
CA MET A 27 -1.93 0.82 -9.84
C MET A 27 -2.56 1.98 -10.60
N GLN A 28 -3.42 2.77 -9.95
CA GLN A 28 -3.97 3.99 -10.56
C GLN A 28 -2.87 5.02 -10.86
N ALA A 29 -1.90 5.18 -9.95
CA ALA A 29 -0.74 6.04 -10.18
C ALA A 29 0.14 5.55 -11.34
N LEU A 30 0.41 4.24 -11.42
CA LEU A 30 1.13 3.65 -12.55
C LEU A 30 0.37 3.87 -13.87
N ALA A 31 -0.94 3.64 -13.88
CA ALA A 31 -1.77 3.93 -15.05
C ALA A 31 -1.66 5.41 -15.47
N HIS A 32 -1.69 6.34 -14.52
CA HIS A 32 -1.53 7.77 -14.80
C HIS A 32 -0.16 8.07 -15.42
N VAL A 33 0.91 7.57 -14.82
CA VAL A 33 2.28 7.77 -15.32
C VAL A 33 2.44 7.21 -16.73
N LEU A 34 1.98 5.98 -16.98
CA LEU A 34 2.12 5.32 -18.29
C LEU A 34 1.24 5.94 -19.38
N ASN A 35 0.12 6.56 -19.01
CA ASN A 35 -0.79 7.20 -19.98
C ASN A 35 -0.43 8.67 -20.25
N THR A 36 0.11 9.39 -19.27
CA THR A 36 0.31 10.86 -19.35
C THR A 36 1.76 11.31 -19.32
N GLY A 37 2.68 10.46 -18.84
CA GLY A 37 4.07 10.81 -18.58
C GLY A 37 4.28 11.70 -17.35
N GLN A 38 3.24 12.05 -16.59
CA GLN A 38 3.36 12.87 -15.39
C GLN A 38 3.75 12.03 -14.18
N GLY A 39 4.73 12.50 -13.41
CA GLY A 39 5.11 11.91 -12.13
C GLY A 39 4.00 11.99 -11.09
N VAL A 40 3.94 11.01 -10.18
CA VAL A 40 2.95 10.94 -9.11
C VAL A 40 3.66 10.73 -7.77
N VAL A 41 3.31 11.53 -6.78
CA VAL A 41 3.76 11.36 -5.40
C VAL A 41 2.69 10.62 -4.61
N LEU A 42 3.07 9.55 -3.91
CA LEU A 42 2.17 8.74 -3.10
C LEU A 42 2.61 8.73 -1.64
N GLU A 43 1.64 8.76 -0.73
CA GLU A 43 1.88 8.55 0.68
C GLU A 43 1.97 7.05 0.98
N ARG A 44 3.19 6.56 1.21
CA ARG A 44 3.55 5.16 1.47
C ARG A 44 3.19 4.22 0.31
N SER A 45 4.16 3.42 -0.10
CA SER A 45 3.98 2.45 -1.17
C SER A 45 3.46 1.11 -0.62
N PRO A 46 2.78 0.29 -1.45
CA PRO A 46 2.42 -1.08 -1.09
C PRO A 46 3.65 -1.94 -0.74
N PHE A 47 4.82 -1.60 -1.29
CA PHE A 47 6.09 -2.28 -0.98
C PHE A 47 6.49 -2.16 0.49
N SER A 48 6.12 -1.06 1.16
CA SER A 48 6.43 -0.79 2.57
C SER A 48 5.40 -1.30 3.57
N ASP A 49 4.25 -1.78 3.10
CA ASP A 49 3.09 -2.12 3.94
C ASP A 49 3.39 -3.23 4.96
N TYR A 50 4.24 -4.19 4.58
CA TYR A 50 4.55 -5.37 5.38
C TYR A 50 5.23 -5.04 6.71
N VAL A 51 5.86 -3.86 6.82
CA VAL A 51 6.42 -3.34 8.08
C VAL A 51 5.34 -3.30 9.17
N PHE A 52 4.13 -2.87 8.82
CA PHE A 52 3.01 -2.81 9.76
C PHE A 52 2.48 -4.19 10.10
N ALA A 53 2.34 -5.08 9.10
CA ALA A 53 1.89 -6.45 9.32
C ALA A 53 2.86 -7.23 10.24
N ASN A 54 4.17 -7.14 9.97
CA ASN A 54 5.20 -7.76 10.79
C ASN A 54 5.19 -7.21 12.23
N THR A 55 5.06 -5.89 12.38
CA THR A 55 4.97 -5.27 13.70
C THR A 55 3.72 -5.75 14.45
N MET A 56 2.56 -5.75 13.82
CA MET A 56 1.32 -6.23 14.45
C MET A 56 1.42 -7.69 14.91
N ASN A 57 2.12 -8.54 14.16
CA ASN A 57 2.36 -9.92 14.57
C ASN A 57 3.27 -10.00 15.80
N LYS A 58 4.36 -9.22 15.82
CA LYS A 58 5.31 -9.18 16.95
C LYS A 58 4.64 -8.81 18.27
N PHE A 59 3.67 -7.90 18.23
CA PHE A 59 2.89 -7.48 19.40
C PHE A 59 1.66 -8.36 19.68
N GLY A 60 1.42 -9.42 18.89
CA GLY A 60 0.33 -10.37 19.09
C GLY A 60 -1.05 -9.87 18.64
N TYR A 61 -1.13 -8.80 17.85
CA TYR A 61 -2.39 -8.25 17.33
C TYR A 61 -2.95 -9.01 16.12
N ILE A 62 -2.09 -9.72 15.39
CA ILE A 62 -2.50 -10.63 14.33
C ILE A 62 -1.87 -12.01 14.54
N SER A 63 -2.62 -13.05 14.21
CA SER A 63 -2.13 -14.42 14.28
C SER A 63 -1.02 -14.69 13.25
N LYS A 64 -0.15 -15.67 13.52
CA LYS A 64 0.87 -16.11 12.56
C LYS A 64 0.27 -16.64 11.25
N PRO A 65 -0.80 -17.47 11.25
CA PRO A 65 -1.46 -17.90 10.01
C PRO A 65 -2.03 -16.74 9.18
N ALA A 66 -2.55 -15.69 9.82
CA ALA A 66 -3.00 -14.49 9.11
C ALA A 66 -1.84 -13.72 8.47
N LEU A 67 -0.71 -13.58 9.18
CA LEU A 67 0.50 -12.98 8.61
C LEU A 67 1.04 -13.80 7.42
N ASP A 68 1.02 -15.13 7.50
CA ASP A 68 1.48 -15.99 6.41
C ASP A 68 0.57 -15.84 5.17
N THR A 69 -0.74 -15.74 5.39
CA THR A 69 -1.72 -15.44 4.32
C THR A 69 -1.45 -14.07 3.69
N TYR A 70 -1.15 -13.06 4.53
CA TYR A 70 -0.76 -11.73 4.05
C TYR A 70 0.50 -11.79 3.16
N HIS A 71 1.53 -12.55 3.55
CA HIS A 71 2.75 -12.68 2.73
C HIS A 71 2.50 -13.41 1.41
N VAL A 72 1.61 -14.41 1.39
CA VAL A 72 1.18 -15.06 0.14
C VAL A 72 0.48 -14.05 -0.78
N LEU A 73 -0.48 -13.28 -0.24
CA LEU A 73 -1.17 -12.21 -0.97
C LEU A 73 -0.19 -11.18 -1.52
N ARG A 74 0.75 -10.73 -0.69
CA ARG A 74 1.78 -9.76 -1.05
C ARG A 74 2.68 -10.28 -2.18
N ASN A 75 3.19 -11.50 -2.06
CA ASN A 75 4.09 -12.06 -3.07
C ASN A 75 3.41 -12.27 -4.43
N ASN A 76 2.12 -12.61 -4.43
CA ASN A 76 1.34 -12.79 -5.66
C ASN A 76 0.96 -11.46 -6.33
N THR A 77 0.90 -10.36 -5.58
CA THR A 77 0.40 -9.07 -6.09
C THR A 77 1.51 -8.07 -6.40
N ILE A 78 2.60 -8.10 -5.62
CA ILE A 78 3.73 -7.18 -5.81
C ILE A 78 4.48 -7.45 -7.12
N SER A 79 4.50 -8.69 -7.61
CA SER A 79 5.13 -9.03 -8.90
C SER A 79 4.46 -8.37 -10.10
N GLU A 80 3.21 -7.92 -9.96
CA GLU A 80 2.42 -7.31 -11.05
C GLU A 80 2.71 -5.81 -11.23
N ILE A 81 3.38 -5.19 -10.25
CA ILE A 81 3.61 -3.73 -10.22
C ILE A 81 5.10 -3.39 -10.22
N LEU A 82 5.46 -2.34 -10.95
CA LEU A 82 6.83 -1.82 -10.98
C LEU A 82 7.18 -1.09 -9.67
N ARG A 83 8.39 -1.26 -9.16
CA ARG A 83 8.89 -0.52 -7.99
C ARG A 83 8.96 0.99 -8.24
N PRO A 84 8.86 1.84 -7.21
CA PRO A 84 8.97 3.29 -7.39
C PRO A 84 10.39 3.68 -7.85
N HIS A 85 10.50 4.79 -8.58
CA HIS A 85 11.81 5.35 -8.96
C HIS A 85 12.55 5.95 -7.75
N LEU A 86 11.80 6.56 -6.85
CA LEU A 86 12.34 7.28 -5.70
C LEU A 86 11.54 6.93 -4.44
N VAL A 87 12.25 6.67 -3.35
CA VAL A 87 11.70 6.55 -2.01
C VAL A 87 12.29 7.67 -1.15
N VAL A 88 11.42 8.50 -0.59
CA VAL A 88 11.80 9.52 0.39
C VAL A 88 11.40 9.01 1.77
N TYR A 89 12.40 8.77 2.62
CA TYR A 89 12.21 8.34 4.00
C TYR A 89 12.46 9.50 4.96
N LEU A 90 11.45 9.82 5.77
CA LEU A 90 11.53 10.85 6.80
C LEU A 90 11.86 10.16 8.14
N ASP A 91 13.10 10.29 8.58
CA ASP A 91 13.57 9.70 9.83
C ASP A 91 13.12 10.57 11.01
N ILE A 92 12.32 9.99 11.91
CA ILE A 92 11.80 10.66 13.09
C ILE A 92 11.93 9.68 14.26
N PRO A 93 12.63 10.04 15.34
CA PRO A 93 12.71 9.22 16.53
C PRO A 93 11.30 8.93 17.09
N SER A 94 11.07 7.70 17.55
CA SER A 94 9.80 7.30 18.17
C SER A 94 9.30 8.22 19.29
N ASP A 95 10.23 8.79 20.08
CA ASP A 95 9.91 9.75 21.15
C ASP A 95 9.28 11.04 20.62
N VAL A 96 9.83 11.57 19.52
CA VAL A 96 9.32 12.77 18.85
C VAL A 96 7.98 12.45 18.19
N SER A 97 7.87 11.30 17.54
CA SER A 97 6.61 10.82 16.95
C SER A 97 5.49 10.70 17.98
N LEU A 98 5.77 10.12 19.16
CA LEU A 98 4.81 9.99 20.24
C LEU A 98 4.38 11.36 20.80
N LYS A 99 5.32 12.30 20.94
CA LYS A 99 5.01 13.68 21.34
C LYS A 99 4.07 14.35 20.34
N ARG A 100 4.36 14.24 19.04
CA ARG A 100 3.53 14.81 17.96
C ARG A 100 2.13 14.20 17.90
N ILE A 101 2.00 12.88 18.14
CA ILE A 101 0.69 12.22 18.22
C ILE A 101 -0.14 12.81 19.37
N LYS A 102 0.48 13.07 20.53
CA LYS A 102 -0.19 13.72 21.67
C LYS A 102 -0.58 15.16 21.37
N GLU A 103 0.28 15.94 20.72
CA GLU A 103 0.01 17.32 20.32
C GLU A 103 -1.13 17.43 19.30
N ARG A 104 -1.24 16.44 18.38
CA ARG A 104 -2.33 16.38 17.39
C ARG A 104 -3.71 16.18 18.02
N GLY A 105 -3.77 15.64 19.24
CA GLY A 105 -4.99 15.61 20.06
C GLY A 105 -6.12 14.74 19.54
N ILE A 106 -5.85 13.79 18.63
CA ILE A 106 -6.89 12.89 18.10
C ILE A 106 -7.29 11.88 19.17
N PRO A 107 -8.57 11.84 19.62
CA PRO A 107 -8.98 11.10 20.81
C PRO A 107 -8.66 9.60 20.77
N TYR A 108 -8.83 8.95 19.62
CA TYR A 108 -8.59 7.50 19.48
C TYR A 108 -7.11 7.13 19.35
N GLU A 109 -6.24 8.07 18.98
CA GLU A 109 -4.79 7.83 18.89
C GLU A 109 -4.13 8.05 20.25
N VAL A 110 -4.49 9.14 20.93
CA VAL A 110 -3.92 9.51 22.23
C VAL A 110 -4.28 8.48 23.31
N ASN A 111 -5.49 7.94 23.27
CA ASN A 111 -5.96 6.91 24.19
C ASN A 111 -5.67 5.48 23.69
N SER A 112 -4.90 5.33 22.62
CA SER A 112 -4.66 4.03 22.01
C SER A 112 -3.79 3.15 22.90
N LYS A 113 -4.16 1.87 22.98
CA LYS A 113 -3.33 0.81 23.59
C LYS A 113 -2.21 0.32 22.66
N VAL A 114 -2.25 0.71 21.39
CA VAL A 114 -1.33 0.25 20.34
C VAL A 114 -0.16 1.20 20.17
N LEU A 115 -0.42 2.52 20.19
CA LEU A 115 0.58 3.55 19.92
C LEU A 115 1.51 3.78 21.11
N THR A 116 2.17 2.72 21.55
CA THR A 116 3.22 2.78 22.58
C THR A 116 4.57 3.09 21.95
N LYS A 117 5.53 3.51 22.79
CA LYS A 117 6.90 3.77 22.34
C LYS A 117 7.53 2.52 21.73
N GLU A 118 7.28 1.35 22.32
CA GLU A 118 7.79 0.05 21.86
C GLU A 118 7.24 -0.28 20.47
N TYR A 119 5.95 -0.07 20.24
CA TYR A 119 5.33 -0.32 18.94
C TYR A 119 5.89 0.59 17.85
N LEU A 120 6.07 1.88 18.14
CA LEU A 120 6.66 2.84 17.20
C LEU A 120 8.14 2.55 16.93
N ASN A 121 8.90 2.16 17.97
CA ASN A 121 10.29 1.71 17.82
C ASN A 121 10.40 0.50 16.91
N GLU A 122 9.47 -0.45 17.00
CA GLU A 122 9.49 -1.61 16.14
C GLU A 122 9.20 -1.25 14.69
N ILE A 123 8.24 -0.37 14.43
CA ILE A 123 7.99 0.15 13.07
C ILE A 123 9.26 0.79 12.52
N GLU A 124 9.90 1.66 13.29
CA GLU A 124 11.16 2.31 12.90
C GLU A 124 12.26 1.28 12.60
N TRP A 125 12.39 0.26 13.44
CA TRP A 125 13.36 -0.82 13.27
C TRP A 125 13.10 -1.61 11.97
N GLN A 126 11.85 -2.01 11.73
CA GLN A 126 11.45 -2.74 10.52
C GLN A 126 11.67 -1.89 9.26
N TYR A 127 11.41 -0.58 9.30
CA TYR A 127 11.75 0.32 8.20
C TYR A 127 13.25 0.35 7.94
N LYS A 128 14.07 0.62 8.96
CA LYS A 128 15.52 0.82 8.80
C LYS A 128 16.27 -0.46 8.42
N PHE A 129 15.95 -1.59 9.05
CA PHE A 129 16.73 -2.82 8.90
C PHE A 129 16.22 -3.77 7.82
N ASP A 130 14.94 -3.69 7.45
CA ASP A 130 14.32 -4.57 6.46
C ASP A 130 13.98 -3.79 5.19
N TYR A 131 13.04 -2.84 5.26
CA TYR A 131 12.53 -2.17 4.06
C TYR A 131 13.58 -1.32 3.34
N LEU A 132 14.24 -0.39 4.05
CA LEU A 132 15.22 0.51 3.42
C LEU A 132 16.41 -0.25 2.86
N LYS A 133 16.80 -1.35 3.52
CA LYS A 133 17.88 -2.22 3.03
C LYS A 133 17.49 -2.94 1.74
N SER A 134 16.25 -3.42 1.65
CA SER A 134 15.78 -4.14 0.47
C SER A 134 15.51 -3.24 -0.73
N ILE A 135 15.05 -2.00 -0.51
CA ILE A 135 14.65 -1.09 -1.59
C ILE A 135 15.83 -0.31 -2.19
N ARG A 136 16.90 -0.08 -1.41
CA ARG A 136 18.09 0.69 -1.83
C ARG A 136 18.75 0.13 -3.09
N ASP A 137 18.65 -1.17 -3.34
CA ASP A 137 19.28 -1.80 -4.50
C ASP A 137 18.46 -1.62 -5.79
N TYR A 138 17.18 -1.25 -5.69
CA TYR A 138 16.24 -1.18 -6.82
C TYR A 138 15.67 0.23 -7.08
N SER A 139 15.70 1.11 -6.09
CA SER A 139 15.14 2.47 -6.15
C SER A 139 16.10 3.48 -5.54
N GLU A 140 16.07 4.72 -6.03
CA GLU A 140 16.77 5.81 -5.37
C GLU A 140 16.18 6.08 -4.00
N LEU A 141 17.04 6.31 -3.01
CA LEU A 141 16.65 6.45 -1.61
C LEU A 141 17.21 7.73 -1.03
N LEU A 142 16.32 8.64 -0.65
CA LEU A 142 16.65 9.85 0.09
C LEU A 142 16.18 9.70 1.54
N ILE A 143 17.08 9.99 2.49
CA ILE A 143 16.80 9.91 3.93
C ILE A 143 17.00 11.30 4.51
N TYR A 144 15.94 11.83 5.15
CA TYR A 144 15.98 13.13 5.81
C TYR A 144 15.69 12.97 7.28
N ASP A 145 16.50 13.60 8.14
CA ASP A 145 16.11 13.81 9.53
C ASP A 145 14.96 14.83 9.57
N TRP A 146 13.79 14.38 10.03
CA TRP A 146 12.57 15.19 10.12
C TRP A 146 12.16 15.44 11.58
N SER A 147 13.13 15.34 12.51
CA SER A 147 12.97 15.64 13.93
C SER A 147 12.61 17.11 14.19
N SER A 148 13.29 18.03 13.49
CA SER A 148 12.82 19.39 13.24
C SER A 148 12.26 19.42 11.82
N PHE A 149 11.04 19.94 11.63
CA PHE A 149 10.46 20.08 10.29
C PHE A 149 11.49 20.67 9.32
N GLY A 150 11.77 19.94 8.24
CA GLY A 150 12.74 20.35 7.23
C GLY A 150 12.13 21.30 6.21
N ASP A 151 12.99 21.90 5.40
CA ASP A 151 12.59 22.72 4.28
C ASP A 151 12.24 21.83 3.08
N PRO A 152 11.00 21.88 2.55
CA PRO A 152 10.63 21.12 1.36
C PRO A 152 11.43 21.52 0.12
N GLU A 153 11.96 22.74 0.03
CA GLU A 153 12.75 23.19 -1.13
C GLU A 153 14.03 22.37 -1.29
N VAL A 154 14.69 22.03 -0.17
CA VAL A 154 15.89 21.19 -0.17
C VAL A 154 15.60 19.79 -0.73
N VAL A 155 14.43 19.23 -0.39
CA VAL A 155 14.02 17.92 -0.91
C VAL A 155 13.80 17.99 -2.42
N VAL A 156 13.21 19.07 -2.92
CA VAL A 156 13.00 19.27 -4.36
C VAL A 156 14.34 19.43 -5.08
N GLU A 157 15.26 20.25 -4.56
CA GLU A 157 16.60 20.41 -5.15
C GLU A 157 17.36 19.09 -5.24
N ASP A 158 17.31 18.26 -4.20
CA ASP A 158 17.97 16.96 -4.20
C ASP A 158 17.35 16.02 -5.22
N ILE A 159 16.02 16.04 -5.40
CA ILE A 159 15.33 15.26 -6.42
C ILE A 159 15.75 15.71 -7.83
N GLU A 160 15.86 17.02 -8.07
CA GLU A 160 16.29 17.59 -9.36
C GLU A 160 17.75 17.25 -9.71
N ARG A 161 18.60 17.01 -8.70
CA ARG A 161 19.99 16.59 -8.90
C ARG A 161 20.13 15.12 -9.27
N ILE A 162 19.11 14.30 -9.03
CA ILE A 162 19.17 12.86 -9.33
C ILE A 162 19.03 12.64 -10.83
N ASP A 163 20.03 11.99 -11.40
CA ASP A 163 20.02 11.56 -12.80
C ASP A 163 19.41 10.15 -12.91
N PHE A 164 18.08 10.11 -13.06
CA PHE A 164 17.35 8.85 -13.26
C PHE A 164 17.71 8.16 -14.58
N GLU A 165 18.03 8.92 -15.63
CA GLU A 165 18.33 8.39 -16.96
C GLU A 165 19.61 7.57 -16.94
N LYS A 166 20.68 8.11 -16.35
CA LYS A 166 21.95 7.37 -16.20
C LYS A 166 21.79 6.04 -15.48
N ASN A 167 20.94 6.00 -14.46
CA ASN A 167 20.66 4.78 -13.72
C ASN A 167 19.82 3.78 -14.53
N LEU A 168 18.89 4.26 -15.37
CA LEU A 168 18.10 3.43 -16.28
C LEU A 168 18.95 2.88 -17.44
N GLU A 169 19.94 3.63 -17.93
CA GLU A 169 20.84 3.17 -18.99
C GLU A 169 21.87 2.13 -18.52
N ASN A 170 22.26 2.18 -17.24
CA ASN A 170 23.27 1.28 -16.70
C ASN A 170 22.72 -0.13 -16.50
N LYS A 171 22.99 -1.02 -17.45
CA LYS A 171 22.56 -2.43 -17.44
C LYS A 171 23.24 -3.30 -16.38
N HIS A 172 24.31 -2.82 -15.74
CA HIS A 172 25.07 -3.60 -14.75
C HIS A 172 24.57 -3.41 -13.32
N THR A 173 23.66 -2.46 -13.09
CA THR A 173 23.10 -2.16 -11.76
C THR A 173 21.71 -2.76 -11.60
N THR A 174 21.37 -3.20 -10.40
CA THR A 174 20.02 -3.64 -9.99
C THR A 174 19.02 -2.50 -9.88
N MET A 175 19.48 -1.24 -9.89
CA MET A 175 18.63 -0.06 -9.88
C MET A 175 17.64 -0.11 -11.04
N PHE A 176 16.36 0.13 -10.75
CA PHE A 176 15.28 0.15 -11.74
C PHE A 176 15.17 -1.12 -12.57
N HIS A 177 15.59 -2.27 -12.03
CA HIS A 177 15.56 -3.55 -12.72
C HIS A 177 14.21 -3.81 -13.42
N ASP A 178 13.11 -3.66 -12.68
CA ASP A 178 11.75 -3.93 -13.19
C ASP A 178 11.39 -3.02 -14.39
N TRP A 179 11.89 -1.78 -14.40
CA TRP A 179 11.69 -0.83 -15.51
C TRP A 179 12.57 -1.15 -16.73
N LYS A 180 13.69 -1.85 -16.52
CA LYS A 180 14.63 -2.25 -17.58
C LYS A 180 14.25 -3.57 -18.25
N GLU A 181 13.54 -4.45 -17.54
CA GLU A 181 13.11 -5.74 -18.08
C GLU A 181 12.19 -5.57 -19.29
N ILE A 182 11.35 -4.53 -19.29
CA ILE A 182 10.45 -4.20 -20.39
C ILE A 182 11.26 -3.46 -21.47
N ASN A 183 11.72 -4.21 -22.48
CA ASN A 183 12.75 -3.76 -23.41
C ASN A 183 12.25 -3.37 -24.81
N ASN A 184 10.97 -3.62 -25.11
CA ASN A 184 10.39 -3.31 -26.41
C ASN A 184 9.05 -2.58 -26.27
N GLU A 185 8.65 -1.89 -27.34
CA GLU A 185 7.43 -1.07 -27.36
C GLU A 185 6.15 -1.89 -27.21
N ILE A 186 6.17 -3.16 -27.65
CA ILE A 186 5.02 -4.06 -27.57
C ILE A 186 4.77 -4.43 -26.11
N ASP A 187 5.81 -4.84 -25.38
CA ASP A 187 5.73 -5.21 -23.97
C ASP A 187 5.31 -4.01 -23.11
N TRP A 188 5.78 -2.81 -23.44
CA TRP A 188 5.32 -1.57 -22.78
C TRP A 188 3.83 -1.29 -23.05
N THR A 189 3.38 -1.53 -24.28
CA THR A 189 1.98 -1.37 -24.66
C THR A 189 1.10 -2.38 -23.93
N ASP A 190 1.54 -3.63 -23.87
CA ASP A 190 0.85 -4.72 -23.18
C ASP A 190 0.80 -4.46 -21.67
N TYR A 191 1.92 -4.04 -21.06
CA TYR A 191 1.96 -3.68 -19.64
C TYR A 191 1.05 -2.49 -19.32
N ARG A 192 1.10 -1.44 -20.14
CA ARG A 192 0.20 -0.27 -19.99
C ARG A 192 -1.27 -0.68 -20.11
N TYR A 193 -1.61 -1.53 -21.07
CA TYR A 193 -2.97 -2.05 -21.23
C TYR A 193 -3.38 -2.91 -20.03
N TYR A 194 -2.48 -3.76 -19.54
CA TYR A 194 -2.69 -4.61 -18.37
C TYR A 194 -3.01 -3.78 -17.11
N ILE A 195 -2.18 -2.79 -16.79
CA ILE A 195 -2.39 -1.93 -15.61
C ILE A 195 -3.63 -1.06 -15.75
N THR A 196 -3.91 -0.52 -16.95
CA THR A 196 -5.03 0.41 -17.17
C THR A 196 -6.38 -0.30 -17.22
N SER A 197 -6.46 -1.39 -17.99
CA SER A 197 -7.74 -2.05 -18.31
C SER A 197 -8.01 -3.26 -17.43
N TRP A 198 -6.98 -3.95 -16.95
CA TRP A 198 -7.12 -5.23 -16.23
C TRP A 198 -6.82 -5.12 -14.74
N ARG A 199 -6.94 -3.91 -14.18
CA ARG A 199 -6.78 -3.67 -12.74
C ARG A 199 -7.63 -4.63 -11.88
N ASP A 200 -8.87 -4.88 -12.29
CA ASP A 200 -9.77 -5.77 -11.54
C ASP A 200 -9.27 -7.22 -11.49
N LYS A 201 -8.46 -7.67 -12.46
CA LYS A 201 -7.82 -9.00 -12.41
C LYS A 201 -6.76 -9.07 -11.34
N VAL A 202 -5.90 -8.05 -11.23
CA VAL A 202 -4.90 -7.95 -10.15
C VAL A 202 -5.60 -7.87 -8.80
N MET A 203 -6.68 -7.10 -8.70
CA MET A 203 -7.50 -7.05 -7.48
C MET A 203 -8.18 -8.40 -7.19
N GLY A 204 -8.45 -9.21 -8.21
CA GLY A 204 -8.94 -10.58 -8.10
C GLY A 204 -7.95 -11.54 -7.43
N LEU A 205 -6.64 -11.25 -7.47
CA LEU A 205 -5.61 -12.05 -6.78
C LEU A 205 -5.75 -12.00 -5.25
N PHE A 206 -6.52 -11.05 -4.72
CA PHE A 206 -6.84 -11.01 -3.29
C PHE A 206 -7.88 -12.04 -2.86
N ASN A 207 -8.55 -12.71 -3.80
CA ASN A 207 -9.55 -13.74 -3.51
C ASN A 207 -8.89 -15.10 -3.21
N ILE A 208 -8.01 -15.12 -2.20
CA ILE A 208 -7.37 -16.35 -1.72
C ILE A 208 -8.25 -16.98 -0.63
N GLN A 209 -8.44 -18.29 -0.71
CA GLN A 209 -9.18 -19.04 0.31
C GLN A 209 -8.30 -19.24 1.56
N ALA A 210 -8.50 -18.40 2.56
CA ALA A 210 -7.87 -18.53 3.89
C ALA A 210 -8.75 -19.38 4.84
N SER A 211 -9.20 -20.55 4.38
CA SER A 211 -10.19 -21.40 5.08
C SER A 211 -9.74 -21.92 6.46
N THR A 212 -8.45 -21.81 6.76
CA THR A 212 -7.84 -22.22 8.04
C THR A 212 -7.59 -21.06 9.00
N VAL A 213 -7.90 -19.81 8.61
CA VAL A 213 -7.61 -18.60 9.39
C VAL A 213 -8.92 -17.92 9.83
N PRO A 214 -9.38 -18.12 11.08
CA PRO A 214 -10.68 -17.60 11.56
C PRO A 214 -10.84 -16.08 11.41
N GLU A 215 -9.75 -15.33 11.52
CA GLU A 215 -9.73 -13.86 11.40
C GLU A 215 -10.07 -13.36 9.98
N LEU A 216 -9.95 -14.23 8.96
CA LEU A 216 -10.14 -13.91 7.55
C LEU A 216 -11.36 -14.60 6.93
N ILE A 217 -12.06 -15.43 7.71
CA ILE A 217 -13.24 -16.16 7.24
C ILE A 217 -14.48 -15.33 7.51
N ILE A 218 -15.33 -15.23 6.50
CA ILE A 218 -16.68 -14.70 6.60
C ILE A 218 -17.63 -15.89 6.58
N THR A 219 -18.61 -15.92 7.49
CA THR A 219 -19.59 -17.01 7.49
C THR A 219 -20.51 -16.88 6.27
N GLY A 220 -21.09 -18.00 5.81
CA GLY A 220 -22.03 -17.98 4.69
C GLY A 220 -23.25 -17.08 4.96
N GLN A 221 -23.70 -17.01 6.22
CA GLN A 221 -24.80 -16.14 6.62
C GLN A 221 -24.41 -14.67 6.54
N ASP A 222 -23.27 -14.28 7.13
CA ASP A 222 -22.79 -12.89 7.09
C ASP A 222 -22.51 -12.44 5.65
N GLY A 223 -22.03 -13.35 4.80
CA GLY A 223 -21.83 -13.11 3.37
C GLY A 223 -23.14 -12.86 2.63
N ALA A 224 -24.19 -13.65 2.91
CA ALA A 224 -25.51 -13.46 2.32
C ALA A 224 -26.13 -12.13 2.79
N ASP A 225 -26.05 -11.83 4.09
CA ASP A 225 -26.55 -10.58 4.66
C ASP A 225 -25.81 -9.37 4.08
N TYR A 226 -24.49 -9.47 3.88
CA TYR A 226 -23.70 -8.43 3.22
C TYR A 226 -24.15 -8.17 1.77
N LEU A 227 -24.43 -9.22 1.00
CA LEU A 227 -24.93 -9.10 -0.38
C LEU A 227 -26.33 -8.45 -0.41
N ASP A 228 -27.24 -8.88 0.46
CA ASP A 228 -28.58 -8.29 0.60
C ASP A 228 -28.52 -6.80 0.99
N ILE A 229 -27.63 -6.44 1.92
CA ILE A 229 -27.38 -5.05 2.29
C ILE A 229 -26.79 -4.26 1.12
N LEU A 230 -25.84 -4.83 0.37
CA LEU A 230 -25.27 -4.16 -0.79
C LEU A 230 -26.33 -3.86 -1.86
N GLU A 231 -27.22 -4.82 -2.14
CA GLU A 231 -28.34 -4.63 -3.07
C GLU A 231 -29.31 -3.54 -2.59
N LYS A 232 -29.61 -3.50 -1.29
CA LYS A 232 -30.55 -2.54 -0.68
C LYS A 232 -29.99 -1.14 -0.50
N VAL A 233 -28.74 -1.02 -0.04
CA VAL A 233 -28.10 0.26 0.30
C VAL A 233 -27.52 0.94 -0.95
N ARG A 234 -27.13 0.18 -1.98
CA ARG A 234 -26.60 0.72 -3.22
C ARG A 234 -27.55 0.47 -4.41
N GLY A 235 -28.60 1.29 -4.53
CA GLY A 235 -29.20 1.60 -5.84
C GLY A 235 -28.15 2.03 -6.90
N ARG A 236 -26.94 2.42 -6.44
CA ARG A 236 -25.73 2.79 -7.20
C ARG A 236 -25.07 1.68 -8.02
N GLN A 237 -25.27 0.39 -7.73
CA GLN A 237 -24.51 -0.70 -8.37
C GLN A 237 -25.35 -1.90 -8.82
N ARG A 238 -26.68 -1.76 -8.89
CA ARG A 238 -27.53 -2.80 -9.49
C ARG A 238 -27.19 -3.05 -10.96
N TYR A 239 -26.73 -2.01 -11.66
CA TYR A 239 -26.32 -2.04 -13.05
C TYR A 239 -24.84 -1.67 -13.18
N LEU A 240 -24.22 -2.08 -14.29
CA LEU A 240 -22.87 -1.65 -14.65
C LEU A 240 -22.82 -0.13 -14.81
N LYS A 241 -21.62 0.45 -14.59
CA LYS A 241 -21.38 1.88 -14.77
C LYS A 241 -21.80 2.32 -16.16
N GLY A 242 -22.61 3.39 -16.26
CA GLY A 242 -23.13 3.91 -17.53
C GLY A 242 -24.45 3.28 -17.99
N TYR A 243 -25.05 2.39 -17.20
CA TYR A 243 -26.31 1.71 -17.50
C TYR A 243 -27.34 1.82 -16.37
N ASN A 244 -27.22 2.80 -15.48
CA ASN A 244 -28.13 2.96 -14.35
C ASN A 244 -29.15 4.10 -14.58
N PRO A 245 -30.42 3.78 -14.94
CA PRO A 245 -31.44 4.80 -15.19
C PRO A 245 -31.69 5.74 -14.01
N GLU A 246 -31.52 5.25 -12.77
CA GLU A 246 -31.72 6.06 -11.56
C GLU A 246 -30.68 7.19 -11.42
N PHE A 247 -29.55 7.10 -12.14
CA PHE A 247 -28.50 8.11 -12.19
C PHE A 247 -28.54 8.95 -13.47
N GLY A 248 -29.57 8.80 -14.30
CA GLY A 248 -29.71 9.54 -15.55
C GLY A 248 -28.88 8.99 -16.70
N ASP A 249 -28.37 7.75 -16.59
CA ASP A 249 -27.73 7.08 -17.71
C ASP A 249 -28.78 6.76 -18.79
N HIS A 250 -28.48 7.10 -20.04
CA HIS A 250 -29.33 6.76 -21.18
C HIS A 250 -29.14 5.29 -21.54
N VAL A 251 -30.03 4.45 -21.02
CA VAL A 251 -30.09 3.03 -21.42
C VAL A 251 -30.79 2.97 -22.78
N LEU A 252 -30.09 2.43 -23.79
CA LEU A 252 -30.65 2.14 -25.13
C LEU A 252 -31.81 1.15 -25.04
#